data_AF-A0AAJ2J844-F1
#
_entry.id   AF-A0AAJ2J844-F1
#
_cell.length_a   1.000
_cell.length_b   1.000
_cell.length_c   1.000
_cell.angle_alpha   90.00
_cell.angle_beta   90.00
_cell.angle_gamma   90.00
#
_symmetry.space_group_name_H-M   'P 1'
#
loop_
_entity.id
_entity.type
_entity.pdbx_description
1 polymer ?
#
loop_
_entity_poly.entity_id
_entity_poly.type
_entity_poly.pdbx_seq_one_letter_code
_entity_poly.pdbx_strand_id
1 'polypeptide(L)'
;MAKLHDKYQETVVAELAKKFGYTSVMQVPRIEKITLNMGVGEAVADKKIMDHAVRDMTAIAGQKPVVTVARKSVAGFKIREGYPIGCKVTLRGERMWEFLERLVDIAIPRIRDFRGLSAKAFDGRGNYAMGVREQIIFPEIDYDKIDKIRGMDIVITTTAKNDEEGRALLDAFNFPFKK
;
A
#
# COMPACT_ATOMS: atom_id res chain seq x y z
N MET A 1 -16.93 -12.64 3.28
CA MET A 1 -15.55 -12.83 3.77
C MET A 1 -14.64 -12.75 2.57
N ALA A 2 -13.57 -11.95 2.69
CA ALA A 2 -12.60 -11.78 1.63
C ALA A 2 -11.87 -13.11 1.36
N LYS A 3 -11.89 -13.57 0.11
CA LYS A 3 -11.29 -14.85 -0.35
C LYS A 3 -9.82 -15.01 0.07
N LEU A 4 -9.10 -13.90 0.12
CA LEU A 4 -7.69 -13.84 0.51
C LEU A 4 -7.45 -14.07 2.00
N HIS A 5 -8.41 -13.70 2.86
CA HIS A 5 -8.35 -13.98 4.29
C HIS A 5 -8.56 -15.46 4.59
N ASP A 6 -9.48 -16.11 3.87
CA ASP A 6 -9.72 -17.54 4.03
C ASP A 6 -8.51 -18.35 3.55
N LYS A 7 -7.93 -17.96 2.40
CA LYS A 7 -6.65 -18.52 1.91
C LYS A 7 -5.52 -18.38 2.95
N TYR A 8 -5.46 -17.25 3.65
CA TYR A 8 -4.48 -17.04 4.71
C TYR A 8 -4.64 -18.08 5.82
N GLN A 9 -5.86 -18.25 6.33
CA GLN A 9 -6.14 -19.16 7.44
C GLN A 9 -5.93 -20.63 7.08
N GLU A 10 -6.39 -21.04 5.89
CA GLU A 10 -6.40 -22.46 5.51
C GLU A 10 -5.05 -22.96 5.01
N THR A 11 -4.33 -22.15 4.24
CA THR A 11 -3.14 -22.60 3.49
C THR A 11 -1.86 -21.91 3.98
N VAL A 12 -1.85 -20.58 4.00
CA VAL A 12 -0.63 -19.79 4.27
C VAL A 12 -0.11 -20.04 5.69
N VAL A 13 -1.01 -20.14 6.68
CA VAL A 13 -0.64 -20.44 8.06
C VAL A 13 0.09 -21.78 8.18
N ALA A 14 -0.41 -22.83 7.52
CA ALA A 14 0.19 -24.15 7.56
C ALA A 14 1.56 -24.19 6.83
N GLU A 15 1.68 -23.51 5.70
CA GLU A 15 2.92 -23.42 4.94
C GLU A 15 4.02 -22.68 5.72
N LEU A 16 3.69 -21.52 6.31
CA LEU A 16 4.64 -20.73 7.09
C LEU A 16 5.05 -21.44 8.38
N ALA A 17 4.11 -22.10 9.07
CA ALA A 17 4.40 -22.89 10.26
C ALA A 17 5.38 -24.03 9.96
N LYS A 18 5.20 -24.74 8.83
CA LYS A 18 6.13 -25.80 8.40
C LYS A 18 7.50 -25.23 7.98
N LYS A 19 7.52 -24.10 7.28
CA LYS A 19 8.76 -23.50 6.75
C LYS A 19 9.67 -22.97 7.86
N PHE A 20 9.10 -22.33 8.88
CA PHE A 20 9.85 -21.70 9.96
C PHE A 20 9.85 -22.49 11.27
N GLY A 21 9.14 -23.62 11.33
CA GLY A 21 9.10 -24.50 12.50
C GLY A 21 8.47 -23.84 13.72
N TYR A 22 7.47 -22.98 13.53
CA TYR A 22 6.82 -22.27 14.64
C TYR A 22 6.13 -23.25 15.61
N THR A 23 6.29 -22.99 16.91
CA THR A 23 5.69 -23.83 17.97
C THR A 23 4.24 -23.48 18.26
N SER A 24 3.79 -22.29 17.84
CA SER A 24 2.42 -21.81 18.04
C SER A 24 1.89 -21.11 16.79
N VAL A 25 0.62 -21.35 16.49
CA VAL A 25 -0.09 -20.72 15.36
C VAL A 25 -0.07 -19.19 15.46
N MET A 26 -0.06 -18.64 16.68
CA MET A 26 -0.04 -17.19 16.91
C MET A 26 1.30 -16.54 16.57
N GLN A 27 2.37 -17.33 16.36
CA GLN A 27 3.66 -16.81 15.90
C GLN A 27 3.69 -16.54 14.39
N VAL A 28 2.75 -17.09 13.64
CA VAL A 28 2.73 -16.92 12.19
C VAL A 28 2.50 -15.44 11.86
N PRO A 29 3.34 -14.84 10.98
CA PRO A 29 3.16 -13.48 10.54
C PRO A 29 1.78 -13.23 9.93
N ARG A 30 1.19 -12.07 10.24
CA ARG A 30 -0.06 -11.59 9.64
C ARG A 30 0.12 -10.17 9.12
N ILE A 31 -0.72 -9.79 8.17
CA ILE A 31 -0.80 -8.40 7.70
C ILE A 31 -1.65 -7.63 8.71
N GLU A 32 -1.08 -6.58 9.31
CA GLU A 32 -1.74 -5.80 10.36
C GLU A 32 -2.56 -4.63 9.78
N LYS A 33 -2.00 -3.98 8.76
CA LYS A 33 -2.60 -2.85 8.05
C LYS A 33 -1.89 -2.62 6.73
N ILE A 34 -2.61 -1.98 5.80
CA ILE A 34 -2.02 -1.40 4.60
C ILE A 34 -2.25 0.12 4.67
N THR A 35 -1.19 0.90 4.50
CA THR A 35 -1.28 2.35 4.46
C THR A 35 -0.95 2.84 3.06
N LEU A 36 -1.87 3.58 2.47
CA LEU A 36 -1.65 4.29 1.20
C LEU A 36 -1.36 5.74 1.53
N ASN A 37 -0.35 6.30 0.88
CA ASN A 37 0.07 7.66 1.07
C ASN A 37 0.33 8.32 -0.29
N MET A 38 -0.16 9.55 -0.45
CA MET A 38 0.17 10.39 -1.60
C MET A 38 0.74 11.72 -1.10
N GLY A 39 1.97 12.01 -1.50
CA GLY A 39 2.58 13.31 -1.32
C GLY A 39 2.14 14.26 -2.43
N VAL A 40 1.43 15.32 -2.08
CA VAL A 40 0.89 16.30 -3.04
C VAL A 40 1.45 17.68 -2.68
N GLY A 41 2.76 17.85 -2.84
CA GLY A 41 3.45 19.11 -2.51
C GLY A 41 2.98 20.31 -3.35
N GLU A 42 2.42 20.05 -4.53
CA GLU A 42 1.84 21.08 -5.40
C GLU A 42 0.54 21.67 -4.85
N ALA A 43 -0.12 20.97 -3.92
CA ALA A 43 -1.33 21.47 -3.26
C ALA A 43 -1.11 22.73 -2.41
N VAL A 44 0.15 23.09 -2.13
CA VAL A 44 0.50 24.35 -1.47
C VAL A 44 0.10 25.56 -2.34
N ALA A 45 0.17 25.41 -3.66
CA ALA A 45 -0.20 26.47 -4.62
C ALA A 45 -1.70 26.45 -4.95
N ASP A 46 -2.30 25.26 -5.10
CA ASP A 46 -3.72 25.12 -5.41
C ASP A 46 -4.40 24.06 -4.53
N LYS A 47 -5.38 24.50 -3.74
CA LYS A 47 -6.16 23.62 -2.86
C LYS A 47 -7.01 22.61 -3.63
N LYS A 48 -7.44 22.91 -4.87
CA LYS A 48 -8.27 22.01 -5.67
C LYS A 48 -7.53 20.72 -6.03
N ILE A 49 -6.21 20.79 -6.24
CA ILE A 49 -5.37 19.62 -6.52
C ILE A 49 -5.48 18.61 -5.36
N MET A 50 -5.56 19.09 -4.11
CA MET A 50 -5.77 18.23 -2.95
C MET A 50 -7.13 17.53 -3.00
N ASP A 51 -8.20 18.25 -3.36
CA ASP A 51 -9.55 17.67 -3.45
C ASP A 51 -9.62 16.57 -4.52
N HIS A 52 -8.96 16.78 -5.66
CA HIS A 52 -8.81 15.75 -6.69
C HIS A 52 -8.05 14.53 -6.15
N ALA A 53 -6.94 14.72 -5.43
CA ALA A 53 -6.15 13.61 -4.89
C ALA A 53 -6.93 12.81 -3.83
N VAL A 54 -7.70 13.51 -3.00
CA VAL A 54 -8.61 12.90 -2.03
C VAL A 54 -9.68 12.07 -2.74
N ARG A 55 -10.24 12.57 -3.84
CA ARG A 55 -11.23 11.84 -4.65
C ARG A 55 -10.63 10.57 -5.24
N ASP A 56 -9.46 10.66 -5.87
CA ASP A 56 -8.78 9.51 -6.48
C ASP A 56 -8.45 8.44 -5.43
N MET A 57 -7.89 8.85 -4.28
CA MET A 57 -7.60 7.92 -3.19
C MET A 57 -8.88 7.28 -2.63
N THR A 58 -9.97 8.02 -2.56
CA THR A 58 -11.27 7.50 -2.11
C THR A 58 -11.78 6.42 -3.06
N ALA A 59 -11.67 6.64 -4.37
CA ALA A 59 -12.07 5.66 -5.39
C ALA A 59 -11.24 4.38 -5.28
N ILE A 60 -9.92 4.50 -5.10
CA ILE A 60 -9.01 3.35 -5.01
C ILE A 60 -9.24 2.58 -3.70
N ALA A 61 -9.28 3.28 -2.56
CA ALA A 61 -9.31 2.66 -1.25
C ALA A 61 -10.71 2.28 -0.77
N GLY A 62 -11.77 2.79 -1.41
CA GLY A 62 -13.16 2.65 -0.93
C GLY A 62 -13.39 3.36 0.42
N GLN A 63 -12.49 4.25 0.82
CA GLN A 63 -12.48 4.92 2.12
C GLN A 63 -11.98 6.34 1.97
N LYS A 64 -12.68 7.29 2.59
CA LYS A 64 -12.28 8.70 2.59
C LYS A 64 -10.92 8.85 3.27
N PRO A 65 -9.90 9.40 2.59
CA PRO A 65 -8.56 9.58 3.15
C PRO A 65 -8.52 10.76 4.11
N VAL A 66 -7.50 10.75 4.96
CA VAL A 66 -7.17 11.85 5.87
C VAL A 66 -6.13 12.74 5.21
N VAL A 67 -6.40 14.04 5.16
CA VAL A 67 -5.44 15.04 4.68
C VAL A 67 -4.32 15.19 5.71
N THR A 68 -3.07 15.04 5.28
CA THR A 68 -1.90 15.21 6.13
C THR A 68 -1.37 16.64 6.03
N VAL A 69 -1.11 17.22 7.20
CA VAL A 69 -0.58 18.58 7.33
C VAL A 69 0.89 18.58 7.72
N ALA A 70 1.61 19.62 7.33
CA ALA A 70 3.01 19.80 7.67
C ALA A 70 3.18 20.07 9.18
N ARG A 71 4.01 19.26 9.85
CA ARG A 71 4.30 19.42 11.29
C ARG A 71 5.23 20.60 11.60
N LYS A 72 6.07 20.99 10.64
CA LYS A 72 7.04 22.09 10.79
C LYS A 72 7.10 22.90 9.52
N SER A 73 7.41 24.19 9.67
CA SER A 73 7.70 25.06 8.53
C SER A 73 9.07 24.73 7.94
N VAL A 74 9.14 24.60 6.61
CA VAL A 74 10.39 24.33 5.89
C VAL A 74 10.49 25.30 4.72
N ALA A 75 11.39 26.28 4.83
CA ALA A 75 11.53 27.37 3.88
C ALA A 75 11.92 26.89 2.47
N GLY A 76 12.78 25.88 2.37
CA GLY A 76 13.22 25.33 1.07
C GLY A 76 12.09 24.78 0.21
N PHE A 77 11.06 24.21 0.83
CA PHE A 77 9.86 23.73 0.13
C PHE A 77 8.71 24.75 0.13
N LYS A 78 8.92 25.95 0.69
CA LYS A 78 7.91 26.99 0.87
C LYS A 78 6.67 26.52 1.66
N ILE A 79 6.85 25.55 2.57
CA ILE A 79 5.78 24.98 3.38
C ILE A 79 5.76 25.64 4.76
N ARG A 80 4.58 26.03 5.23
CA ARG A 80 4.34 26.49 6.61
C ARG A 80 3.70 25.37 7.45
N GLU A 81 3.92 25.41 8.75
CA GLU A 81 3.24 24.51 9.69
C GLU A 81 1.71 24.58 9.53
N GLY A 82 1.06 23.42 9.56
CA GLY A 82 -0.39 23.29 9.37
C GLY A 82 -0.87 23.27 7.91
N TYR A 83 0.00 23.46 6.92
CA TYR A 83 -0.40 23.38 5.51
C TYR A 83 -0.72 21.93 5.08
N PRO A 84 -1.80 21.71 4.31
CA PRO A 84 -2.11 20.39 3.75
C PRO A 84 -1.14 20.09 2.59
N ILE A 85 -0.41 18.98 2.72
CA ILE A 85 0.67 18.61 1.79
C ILE A 85 0.55 17.18 1.27
N GLY A 86 -0.42 16.42 1.74
CA GLY A 86 -0.69 15.08 1.24
C GLY A 86 -2.01 14.52 1.76
N CYS A 87 -2.27 13.28 1.39
CA CYS A 87 -3.38 12.51 1.91
C CYS A 87 -2.93 11.07 2.17
N LYS A 88 -3.52 10.44 3.17
CA LYS A 88 -3.26 9.04 3.51
C LYS A 88 -4.53 8.32 3.90
N VAL A 89 -4.54 7.01 3.70
CA VAL A 89 -5.58 6.12 4.19
C VAL A 89 -4.95 4.88 4.79
N THR A 90 -5.50 4.42 5.91
CA THR A 90 -5.08 3.18 6.55
C THR A 90 -6.22 2.19 6.48
N LEU A 91 -5.97 1.08 5.78
CA LEU A 91 -6.89 -0.02 5.58
C LEU A 91 -6.58 -1.13 6.60
N ARG A 92 -7.62 -1.64 7.25
CA ARG A 92 -7.57 -2.74 8.23
C ARG A 92 -8.76 -3.68 8.01
N GLY A 93 -8.64 -4.91 8.50
CA GLY A 93 -9.73 -5.90 8.42
C GLY A 93 -10.07 -6.28 6.98
N GLU A 94 -11.37 -6.39 6.66
CA GLU A 94 -11.85 -6.87 5.36
C GLU A 94 -11.40 -5.97 4.19
N ARG A 95 -11.51 -4.65 4.32
CA ARG A 95 -11.08 -3.68 3.28
C ARG A 95 -9.60 -3.79 2.92
N MET A 96 -8.77 -4.19 3.89
CA MET A 96 -7.35 -4.41 3.65
C MET A 96 -7.13 -5.62 2.75
N TRP A 97 -7.83 -6.72 3.02
CA TRP A 97 -7.74 -7.95 2.22
C TRP A 97 -8.28 -7.75 0.81
N GLU A 98 -9.42 -7.07 0.67
CA GLU A 98 -9.99 -6.72 -0.65
C GLU A 98 -9.06 -5.81 -1.46
N PHE A 99 -8.43 -4.82 -0.80
CA PHE A 99 -7.45 -3.97 -1.47
C PHE A 99 -6.20 -4.75 -1.89
N LEU A 100 -5.71 -5.65 -1.05
CA LEU A 100 -4.56 -6.48 -1.38
C LEU A 100 -4.84 -7.41 -2.58
N GLU A 101 -6.04 -8.00 -2.64
CA GLU A 101 -6.49 -8.81 -3.78
C GLU A 101 -6.49 -7.99 -5.07
N ARG A 102 -7.16 -6.82 -5.06
CA ARG A 102 -7.17 -5.91 -6.20
C ARG A 102 -5.77 -5.44 -6.59
N LEU A 103 -4.88 -5.22 -5.62
CA LEU A 103 -3.50 -4.80 -5.88
C LEU A 103 -2.72 -5.89 -6.63
N VAL A 104 -2.77 -7.13 -6.14
CA VAL A 104 -1.99 -8.26 -6.69
C VAL A 104 -2.54 -8.72 -8.04
N ASP A 105 -3.85 -8.95 -8.12
CA ASP A 105 -4.45 -9.60 -9.28
C ASP A 105 -4.78 -8.62 -10.41
N ILE A 106 -5.08 -7.36 -10.10
CA ILE A 106 -5.56 -6.38 -11.09
C ILE A 106 -4.54 -5.26 -11.31
N ALA A 107 -4.09 -4.59 -10.25
CA ALA A 107 -3.33 -3.35 -10.40
C ALA A 107 -1.87 -3.59 -10.80
N ILE A 108 -1.16 -4.53 -10.16
CA ILE A 108 0.25 -4.79 -10.46
C ILE A 108 0.49 -5.23 -11.92
N PRO A 109 -0.30 -6.14 -12.50
CA PRO A 109 -0.15 -6.51 -13.91
C PRO A 109 -0.34 -5.36 -14.90
N ARG A 110 -1.06 -4.29 -14.51
CA ARG A 110 -1.30 -3.09 -15.33
C ARG A 110 -0.19 -2.04 -15.20
N ILE A 111 0.83 -2.28 -14.37
CA ILE A 111 2.01 -1.40 -14.30
C ILE A 111 2.74 -1.45 -15.64
N ARG A 112 3.00 -0.27 -16.22
CA ARG A 112 3.78 -0.15 -17.46
C ARG A 112 5.22 -0.68 -17.25
N ASP A 113 5.69 -1.52 -18.17
CA ASP A 113 7.02 -2.15 -18.12
C ASP A 113 7.28 -2.94 -16.81
N PHE A 114 6.28 -3.69 -16.34
CA PHE A 114 6.41 -4.48 -15.12
C PHE A 114 7.49 -5.57 -15.24
N ARG A 115 8.54 -5.48 -14.42
CA ARG A 115 9.66 -6.43 -14.34
C ARG A 115 9.73 -7.21 -13.02
N GLY A 116 8.64 -7.24 -12.27
CA GLY A 116 8.61 -7.74 -10.90
C GLY A 116 8.93 -6.64 -9.88
N LEU A 117 8.37 -6.80 -8.68
CA LEU A 117 8.62 -5.92 -7.54
C LEU A 117 9.94 -6.26 -6.86
N SER A 118 10.63 -5.24 -6.34
CA SER A 118 11.91 -5.45 -5.67
C SER A 118 11.71 -6.20 -4.35
N ALA A 119 12.40 -7.31 -4.17
CA ALA A 119 12.46 -8.04 -2.90
C ALA A 119 13.36 -7.35 -1.85
N LYS A 120 13.99 -6.21 -2.19
CA LYS A 120 14.85 -5.43 -1.27
C LYS A 120 14.10 -4.29 -0.57
N ALA A 121 12.83 -4.06 -0.88
CA ALA A 121 12.07 -2.93 -0.36
C ALA A 121 11.43 -3.22 1.02
N PHE A 122 12.05 -4.11 1.79
CA PHE A 122 11.69 -4.37 3.18
C PHE A 122 12.46 -3.45 4.12
N ASP A 123 11.90 -3.17 5.29
CA ASP A 123 12.44 -2.21 6.26
C ASP A 123 13.36 -2.83 7.34
N GLY A 124 13.75 -4.10 7.18
CA GLY A 124 14.52 -4.86 8.18
C GLY A 124 13.65 -5.49 9.28
N ARG A 125 12.35 -5.17 9.33
CA ARG A 125 11.38 -5.68 10.31
C ARG A 125 10.21 -6.37 9.63
N GLY A 126 10.37 -6.80 8.37
CA GLY A 126 9.33 -7.52 7.63
C GLY A 126 8.17 -6.67 7.13
N ASN A 127 8.24 -5.33 7.21
CA ASN A 127 7.28 -4.47 6.52
C ASN A 127 7.75 -4.19 5.10
N TYR A 128 6.81 -4.12 4.18
CA TYR A 128 7.10 -3.93 2.76
C TYR A 128 6.58 -2.58 2.29
N ALA A 129 7.42 -1.83 1.57
CA ALA A 129 7.02 -0.58 0.94
C ALA A 129 7.21 -0.67 -0.57
N MET A 130 6.21 -0.22 -1.33
CA MET A 130 6.30 -0.08 -2.78
C MET A 130 5.79 1.27 -3.23
N GLY A 131 6.49 1.86 -4.19
CA GLY A 131 6.05 3.08 -4.88
C GLY A 131 5.35 2.73 -6.18
N VAL A 132 4.17 3.29 -6.39
CA VAL A 132 3.43 3.30 -7.64
C VAL A 132 3.62 4.66 -8.28
N ARG A 133 4.11 4.69 -9.52
CA ARG A 133 4.40 5.96 -10.23
C ARG A 133 3.14 6.62 -10.77
N GLU A 134 2.16 5.83 -11.18
CA GLU A 134 0.97 6.30 -11.87
C GLU A 134 -0.27 5.64 -11.23
N GLN A 135 -1.23 6.45 -10.81
CA GLN A 135 -2.47 5.96 -10.19
C GLN A 135 -3.40 5.22 -11.18
N ILE A 136 -3.14 5.32 -12.50
CA ILE A 136 -3.94 4.71 -13.58
C ILE A 136 -3.93 3.18 -13.60
N ILE A 137 -3.06 2.56 -12.80
CA ILE A 137 -3.02 1.10 -12.66
C ILE A 137 -4.34 0.55 -12.09
N PHE A 138 -5.03 1.37 -11.29
CA PHE A 138 -6.32 1.04 -10.71
C PHE A 138 -7.45 1.29 -11.72
N PRO A 139 -8.28 0.29 -12.05
CA PRO A 139 -9.40 0.46 -12.99
C PRO A 139 -10.47 1.44 -12.50
N GLU A 140 -10.51 1.73 -11.20
CA GLU A 140 -11.42 2.70 -10.60
C GLU A 140 -11.11 4.14 -11.02
N ILE A 141 -9.91 4.40 -11.52
CA ILE A 141 -9.50 5.71 -12.03
C ILE A 141 -9.80 5.79 -13.53
N ASP A 142 -10.64 6.76 -13.89
CA ASP A 142 -10.98 7.08 -15.27
C ASP A 142 -9.93 8.03 -15.87
N TYR A 143 -9.24 7.57 -16.92
CA TYR A 143 -8.15 8.30 -17.58
C TYR A 143 -8.59 9.70 -18.05
N ASP A 144 -9.81 9.84 -18.57
CA ASP A 144 -10.30 11.10 -19.15
C ASP A 144 -10.63 12.15 -18.09
N LYS A 145 -10.78 11.73 -16.83
CA LYS A 145 -11.11 12.61 -15.70
C LYS A 145 -9.90 13.02 -14.87
N ILE A 146 -8.70 12.51 -15.19
CA ILE A 146 -7.48 12.81 -14.45
C ILE A 146 -6.97 14.19 -14.85
N ASP A 147 -6.63 15.01 -13.85
CA ASP A 147 -5.95 16.29 -14.05
C ASP A 147 -4.46 16.08 -14.32
N LYS A 148 -3.82 15.24 -13.50
CA LYS A 148 -2.40 14.97 -13.53
C LYS A 148 -2.07 13.56 -13.04
N ILE A 149 -1.03 12.97 -13.64
CA ILE A 149 -0.47 11.70 -13.18
C ILE A 149 0.24 11.93 -11.84
N ARG A 150 -0.17 11.16 -10.83
CA ARG A 150 0.30 11.22 -9.45
C ARG A 150 0.77 9.84 -9.02
N GLY A 151 1.90 9.83 -8.32
CA GLY A 151 2.39 8.63 -7.66
C GLY A 151 1.72 8.42 -6.31
N MET A 152 1.80 7.19 -5.82
CA MET A 152 1.42 6.83 -4.46
C MET A 152 2.38 5.81 -3.87
N ASP A 153 2.54 5.86 -2.56
CA ASP A 153 3.30 4.88 -1.80
C ASP A 153 2.33 3.95 -1.06
N ILE A 154 2.58 2.65 -1.17
CA ILE A 154 1.82 1.59 -0.51
C ILE A 154 2.75 0.92 0.49
N VAL A 155 2.37 0.95 1.75
CA VAL A 155 3.10 0.32 2.84
C VAL A 155 2.25 -0.80 3.43
N ILE A 156 2.75 -2.03 3.33
CA ILE A 156 2.16 -3.22 3.92
C ILE A 156 2.87 -3.46 5.25
N THR A 157 2.17 -3.24 6.35
CA THR A 157 2.68 -3.52 7.70
C THR A 157 2.32 -4.94 8.08
N THR A 158 3.31 -5.72 8.50
CA THR A 158 3.13 -7.10 8.95
C THR A 158 3.58 -7.24 10.40
N THR A 159 3.26 -8.38 11.02
CA THR A 159 3.76 -8.74 12.35
C THR A 159 5.03 -9.58 12.31
N ALA A 160 5.63 -9.75 11.12
CA ALA A 160 6.91 -10.44 10.98
C ALA A 160 8.00 -9.74 11.81
N LYS A 161 9.00 -10.49 12.26
CA LYS A 161 10.15 -9.91 12.96
C LYS A 161 11.29 -9.62 12.01
N ASN A 162 11.42 -10.44 10.97
CA ASN A 162 12.51 -10.39 10.00
C ASN A 162 11.96 -10.27 8.57
N ASP A 163 12.81 -9.77 7.66
CA ASP A 163 12.45 -9.61 6.25
C ASP A 163 12.18 -10.93 5.53
N GLU A 164 12.83 -12.02 5.96
CA GLU A 164 12.60 -13.35 5.38
C GLU A 164 11.17 -13.86 5.65
N GLU A 165 10.66 -13.63 6.87
CA GLU A 165 9.31 -13.99 7.25
C GLU A 165 8.28 -13.13 6.51
N GLY A 166 8.51 -11.81 6.45
CA GLY A 166 7.65 -10.88 5.72
C GLY A 166 7.62 -11.17 4.23
N ARG A 167 8.77 -11.52 3.64
CA ARG A 167 8.87 -11.94 2.23
C ARG A 167 8.15 -13.24 1.99
N ALA A 168 8.34 -14.25 2.85
CA ALA A 168 7.64 -15.53 2.71
C ALA A 168 6.12 -15.37 2.81
N LEU A 169 5.63 -14.49 3.69
CA LEU A 169 4.22 -14.16 3.80
C LEU A 169 3.67 -13.58 2.49
N LEU A 170 4.35 -12.58 1.92
CA LEU A 170 3.91 -11.97 0.66
C LEU A 170 4.02 -12.96 -0.51
N ASP A 171 5.09 -13.75 -0.58
CA ASP A 171 5.30 -14.76 -1.62
C ASP A 171 4.16 -15.82 -1.63
N ALA A 172 3.67 -16.21 -0.45
CA ALA A 172 2.51 -17.11 -0.31
C ALA A 172 1.20 -16.52 -0.88
N PHE A 173 1.12 -15.19 -0.97
CA PHE A 173 0.02 -14.49 -1.65
C PHE A 173 0.30 -14.25 -3.15
N ASN A 174 1.25 -14.97 -3.75
CA ASN A 174 1.67 -14.81 -5.14
C ASN A 174 2.14 -13.38 -5.48
N PHE A 175 2.73 -12.68 -4.51
CA PHE A 175 3.26 -11.35 -4.76
C PHE A 175 4.37 -11.44 -5.82
N PRO A 176 4.30 -10.66 -6.92
CA PRO A 176 5.18 -10.82 -8.06
C PRO A 176 6.56 -10.20 -7.79
N PHE A 177 7.35 -10.83 -6.94
CA PHE A 177 8.74 -10.45 -6.72
C PHE A 177 9.57 -10.73 -7.97
N LYS A 178 10.49 -9.81 -8.27
CA LYS A 178 11.53 -10.02 -9.28
C LYS A 178 12.41 -11.18 -8.81
N LYS A 179 12.39 -12.28 -9.55
CA LYS A 179 13.33 -13.40 -9.40
C LYS A 179 14.69 -13.04 -9.98
#